data_AF-A0A9W7CNE0-F1
#
_entry.id   AF-A0A9W7CNE0-F1
#
_cell.length_a   1.000
_cell.length_b   1.000
_cell.length_c   1.000
_cell.angle_alpha   90.00
_cell.angle_beta   90.00
_cell.angle_gamma   90.00
#
_symmetry.space_group_name_H-M   'P 1'
#
loop_
_entity.id
_entity.type
_entity.pdbx_description
1 polymer ?
#
loop_
_entity_poly.entity_id
_entity_poly.type
_entity_poly.pdbx_seq_one_letter_code
_entity_poly.pdbx_strand_id
1 'polypeptide(L)'
;MWNPPKSVISFFRKTLGIPVLVFWGKFWWMPKAPAKGKRYGLVYGKPIATKHTPNPTDEEVRTIHEEYVSEIERIFKQYKSEFGYEEDETLAII
;
A
#
# COMPACT_ATOMS: atom_id res chain seq x y z
N MET A 1 -1.03 -14.60 -8.47
CA MET A 1 -1.27 -15.80 -7.64
C MET A 1 -0.50 -16.95 -8.28
N TRP A 2 0.51 -17.50 -7.62
CA TRP A 2 1.32 -18.59 -8.18
C TRP A 2 0.56 -19.93 -8.06
N ASN A 3 0.59 -20.76 -9.11
CA ASN A 3 -0.04 -22.07 -9.14
C ASN A 3 1.03 -23.18 -9.16
N PRO A 4 1.24 -23.90 -8.04
CA PRO A 4 2.29 -24.91 -7.95
C PRO A 4 2.08 -26.12 -8.87
N PRO A 5 3.15 -26.83 -9.25
CA PRO A 5 3.05 -28.15 -9.87
C PRO A 5 2.27 -29.15 -8.98
N LYS A 6 1.49 -30.03 -9.60
CA LYS A 6 0.62 -31.01 -8.90
C LYS A 6 1.37 -31.94 -7.94
N SER A 7 2.63 -32.27 -8.25
CA SER A 7 3.49 -33.09 -7.40
C SER A 7 3.72 -32.45 -6.03
N VAL A 8 4.02 -31.16 -6.01
CA VAL A 8 4.25 -30.37 -4.79
C VAL A 8 2.99 -30.31 -3.93
N ILE A 9 1.83 -30.04 -4.54
CA ILE A 9 0.54 -30.04 -3.85
C ILE A 9 0.24 -31.42 -3.25
N SER A 10 0.48 -32.49 -4.01
CA SER A 10 0.20 -33.86 -3.57
C SER A 10 1.08 -34.30 -2.40
N PHE A 11 2.35 -33.87 -2.36
CA PHE A 11 3.28 -34.13 -1.27
C PHE A 11 2.78 -33.48 0.02
N PHE A 12 2.54 -32.17 0.01
CA PHE A 12 2.09 -31.46 1.21
C PHE A 12 0.74 -31.96 1.72
N ARG A 13 -0.20 -32.26 0.82
CA ARG A 13 -1.52 -32.81 1.21
C ARG A 13 -1.42 -34.20 1.84
N LYS A 14 -0.58 -35.09 1.32
CA LYS A 14 -0.49 -36.48 1.80
C LYS A 14 0.42 -36.63 3.02
N THR A 15 1.47 -35.83 3.12
CA THR A 15 2.49 -35.95 4.17
C THR A 15 2.17 -35.09 5.38
N LEU A 16 1.66 -33.87 5.20
CA LEU A 16 1.39 -32.94 6.30
C LEU A 16 -0.11 -32.78 6.62
N GLY A 17 -1.01 -33.29 5.78
CA GLY A 17 -2.46 -33.21 6.00
C GLY A 17 -3.06 -31.80 5.90
N ILE A 18 -2.25 -30.79 5.57
CA ILE A 18 -2.63 -29.38 5.54
C ILE A 18 -2.32 -28.81 4.15
N PRO A 19 -3.23 -28.02 3.53
CA PRO A 19 -2.89 -27.25 2.34
C PRO A 19 -1.87 -26.16 2.70
N VAL A 20 -0.67 -26.25 2.12
CA VAL A 20 0.36 -25.22 2.33
C VAL A 20 0.00 -23.99 1.53
N LEU A 21 -0.44 -22.93 2.23
CA LEU A 21 -0.62 -21.61 1.67
C LEU A 21 0.73 -20.91 1.60
N VAL A 22 1.28 -20.82 0.38
CA VAL A 22 2.51 -20.09 0.12
C VAL A 22 2.16 -18.63 -0.18
N PHE A 23 2.42 -17.74 0.77
CA PHE A 23 2.32 -16.30 0.56
C PHE A 23 3.57 -15.83 -0.20
N TRP A 24 3.38 -15.23 -1.38
CA TRP A 24 4.48 -14.71 -2.21
C TRP A 24 4.50 -13.17 -2.10
N GLY A 25 5.60 -12.60 -1.65
CA GLY A 25 5.79 -11.16 -1.41
C GLY A 25 7.12 -10.86 -0.68
N LYS A 26 7.45 -9.58 -0.44
CA LYS A 26 8.74 -9.09 0.13
C LYS A 26 9.11 -9.67 1.52
N PHE A 27 8.23 -10.44 2.17
CA PHE A 27 8.28 -10.82 3.59
C PHE A 27 8.07 -12.32 3.85
N TRP A 28 9.00 -13.17 3.42
CA TRP A 28 8.87 -14.64 3.52
C TRP A 28 8.96 -15.23 4.94
N TRP A 29 9.60 -14.55 5.91
CA TRP A 29 9.94 -15.18 7.20
C TRP A 29 9.53 -14.41 8.46
N MET A 30 8.96 -13.21 8.31
CA MET A 30 8.52 -12.38 9.44
C MET A 30 7.36 -11.48 9.00
N PRO A 31 6.10 -11.84 9.25
CA PRO A 31 4.95 -11.10 8.71
C PRO A 31 4.69 -9.73 9.39
N LYS A 32 5.52 -9.29 10.34
CA LYS A 32 5.23 -8.14 11.21
C LYS A 32 6.38 -7.17 11.48
N ALA A 33 7.54 -7.29 10.85
CA ALA A 33 8.61 -6.31 11.06
C ALA A 33 9.12 -5.77 9.72
N PRO A 34 9.28 -4.45 9.57
CA PRO A 34 9.78 -3.84 8.34
C PRO A 34 11.21 -4.31 8.04
N ALA A 35 11.68 -4.10 6.80
CA ALA A 35 13.09 -4.27 6.48
C ALA A 35 13.97 -3.42 7.42
N LYS A 36 15.22 -3.84 7.64
CA LYS A 36 16.14 -3.18 8.58
C LYS A 36 16.23 -1.66 8.28
N GLY A 37 15.96 -0.83 9.28
CA GLY A 37 15.95 0.64 9.15
C GLY A 37 14.67 1.24 8.58
N LYS A 38 13.66 0.43 8.26
CA LYS A 38 12.33 0.86 7.87
C LYS A 38 11.39 0.78 9.07
N ARG A 39 10.33 1.58 9.07
CA ARG A 39 9.30 1.57 10.11
C ARG A 39 7.92 1.34 9.51
N TYR A 40 6.97 0.91 10.34
CA TYR A 40 5.56 1.16 10.03
C TYR A 40 5.22 2.56 10.50
N GLY A 41 4.37 3.26 9.78
CA GLY A 41 3.87 4.54 10.25
C GLY A 41 2.66 5.00 9.47
N LEU A 42 1.94 5.88 10.14
CA LEU A 42 0.84 6.64 9.59
C LEU A 42 1.29 8.09 9.53
N VAL A 43 1.07 8.74 8.40
CA VAL A 43 1.36 10.16 8.22
C VAL A 43 0.05 10.89 8.01
N TYR A 44 -0.14 11.95 8.78
CA TYR A 44 -1.26 12.87 8.61
C TYR A 44 -0.83 14.01 7.70
N GLY A 45 -1.64 14.29 6.69
CA GLY A 45 -1.46 15.47 5.85
C GLY A 45 -1.84 16.75 6.56
N LYS A 46 -1.49 17.88 5.94
CA LYS A 46 -1.96 19.18 6.39
C LYS A 46 -3.49 19.25 6.24
N PRO A 47 -4.24 19.87 7.16
CA PRO A 47 -5.66 20.13 6.95
C PRO A 47 -5.87 20.95 5.67
N ILE A 48 -6.85 20.56 4.85
CA ILE A 48 -7.27 21.32 3.67
C ILE A 48 -8.48 22.16 4.09
N ALA A 49 -8.37 23.48 3.94
CA ALA A 49 -9.44 24.38 4.32
C ALA A 49 -10.56 24.34 3.28
N THR A 50 -11.74 23.87 3.68
CA THR A 50 -12.90 23.76 2.79
C THR A 50 -14.05 24.65 3.28
N LYS A 51 -14.77 25.26 2.34
CA LYS A 51 -16.03 25.95 2.65
C LYS A 51 -17.18 24.95 2.58
N HIS A 52 -18.03 24.95 3.60
CA HIS A 52 -19.23 24.13 3.59
C HIS A 52 -20.35 24.85 2.82
N THR A 53 -20.50 24.50 1.55
CA THR A 53 -21.52 25.05 0.65
C THR A 53 -22.60 23.98 0.40
N PRO A 54 -23.90 24.29 0.55
CA PRO A 54 -24.98 23.29 0.34
C PRO A 54 -25.07 22.71 -1.07
N ASN A 55 -24.59 23.46 -2.07
CA ASN A 55 -24.55 23.05 -3.47
C ASN A 55 -23.26 23.59 -4.11
N PRO A 56 -22.11 22.94 -3.87
CA PRO A 56 -20.84 23.36 -4.45
C PRO A 56 -20.86 23.17 -5.97
N THR A 57 -20.10 23.99 -6.66
CA THR A 57 -19.85 23.82 -8.09
C THR A 57 -18.80 22.75 -8.34
N ASP A 58 -18.85 22.11 -9.51
CA ASP A 58 -17.83 21.12 -9.92
C ASP A 58 -16.42 21.70 -9.90
N GLU A 59 -16.27 23.00 -10.21
CA GLU A 59 -14.98 23.69 -10.20
C GLU A 59 -14.40 23.82 -8.79
N GLU A 60 -15.25 24.15 -7.81
CA GLU A 60 -14.85 24.21 -6.40
C GLU A 60 -14.42 22.84 -5.88
N VAL A 61 -15.15 21.79 -6.24
CA VAL A 61 -14.81 20.41 -5.88
C VAL A 61 -13.49 20.00 -6.54
N ARG A 62 -13.32 20.29 -7.84
CA ARG A 62 -12.11 19.97 -8.59
C ARG A 62 -10.88 20.65 -7.99
N THR A 63 -10.97 21.94 -7.67
CA THR A 63 -9.87 22.70 -7.06
C THR A 63 -9.40 22.06 -5.75
N ILE A 64 -10.34 21.69 -4.87
CA ILE A 64 -10.01 21.03 -3.60
C ILE A 64 -9.46 19.63 -3.83
N HIS A 65 -10.00 18.88 -4.79
CA HIS A 65 -9.52 17.55 -5.14
C HIS A 65 -8.09 17.58 -5.68
N GLU A 66 -7.74 18.58 -6.51
CA GLU A 66 -6.37 18.79 -6.99
C GLU A 66 -5.40 19.08 -5.84
N GLU A 67 -5.79 19.93 -4.87
CA GLU A 67 -5.00 20.16 -3.67
C GLU A 67 -4.81 18.87 -2.85
N TYR A 68 -5.87 18.09 -2.68
CA TYR A 68 -5.85 16.81 -1.98
C TYR A 68 -4.89 15.81 -2.64
N VAL A 69 -4.98 15.63 -3.95
CA VAL A 69 -4.11 14.75 -4.73
C VAL A 69 -2.65 15.20 -4.61
N SER A 70 -2.38 16.49 -4.76
CA SER A 70 -1.03 17.06 -4.62
C SER A 70 -0.43 16.79 -3.24
N GLU A 71 -1.22 16.93 -2.16
CA GLU A 71 -0.73 16.64 -0.81
C GLU A 71 -0.45 15.15 -0.58
N ILE A 72 -1.27 14.25 -1.13
CA ILE A 72 -1.00 12.82 -1.07
C ILE A 72 0.31 12.48 -1.76
N GLU A 73 0.52 12.98 -2.98
CA GLU A 73 1.76 12.74 -3.72
C GLU A 73 2.98 13.26 -2.95
N ARG A 74 2.87 14.45 -2.35
CA ARG A 74 3.94 15.06 -1.54
C ARG A 74 4.28 14.17 -0.34
N ILE A 75 3.27 13.71 0.39
CA ILE A 75 3.43 12.81 1.56
C ILE A 75 4.09 11.50 1.13
N PHE A 76 3.61 10.90 0.04
CA PHE A 76 4.20 9.68 -0.48
C PHE A 76 5.68 9.90 -0.83
N LYS A 77 6.01 10.90 -1.65
CA LYS A 77 7.41 11.21 -2.03
C LYS A 77 8.30 11.45 -0.82
N GLN A 78 7.79 12.14 0.20
CA GLN A 78 8.54 12.46 1.41
C GLN A 78 8.86 11.23 2.26
N TYR A 79 7.90 10.32 2.45
CA TYR A 79 8.04 9.24 3.44
C TYR A 79 8.18 7.83 2.86
N LYS A 80 8.07 7.65 1.54
CA LYS A 80 8.08 6.33 0.89
C LYS A 80 9.32 5.50 1.28
N SER A 81 10.50 6.13 1.30
CA SER A 81 11.75 5.47 1.66
C SER A 81 11.79 5.03 3.13
N GLU A 82 11.21 5.81 4.05
CA GLU A 82 11.14 5.45 5.48
C GLU A 82 10.22 4.25 5.75
N PHE A 83 9.17 4.09 4.93
CA PHE A 83 8.18 3.03 5.05
C PHE A 83 8.45 1.80 4.18
N GLY A 84 9.60 1.76 3.50
CA GLY A 84 10.09 0.56 2.82
C GLY A 84 9.68 0.42 1.36
N TYR A 85 9.18 1.49 0.75
CA TYR A 85 9.07 1.65 -0.69
C TYR A 85 10.42 2.05 -1.28
N GLU A 86 10.72 1.59 -2.49
CA GLU A 86 11.94 1.95 -3.22
C GLU A 86 11.84 3.36 -3.86
N GLU A 87 12.98 3.90 -4.30
CA GLU A 87 13.04 5.25 -4.88
C GLU A 87 12.32 5.37 -6.23
N ASP A 88 12.24 4.29 -7.00
CA ASP A 88 11.57 4.21 -8.29
C ASP A 88 10.08 3.87 -8.17
N GLU A 89 9.60 3.45 -7.00
CA GLU A 89 8.18 3.19 -6.78
C GLU A 89 7.35 4.49 -6.86
N THR A 90 6.25 4.42 -7.61
CA THR A 90 5.32 5.52 -7.86
C THR A 90 3.95 5.22 -7.28
N LEU A 91 3.29 6.26 -6.76
CA LEU A 91 1.90 6.19 -6.34
C LEU A 91 0.98 6.22 -7.58
N ALA A 92 0.05 5.28 -7.67
CA ALA A 92 -1.06 5.33 -8.62
C ALA A 92 -2.32 5.81 -7.90
N ILE A 93 -2.91 6.89 -8.39
CA ILE A 93 -4.19 7.44 -7.92
C ILE A 93 -5.21 7.10 -9.02
N ILE A 94 -6.24 6.32 -8.68
CA ILE A 94 -7.21 5.73 -9.61
C ILE A 94 -8.59 6.33 -9.36
#